data_AF-A0A3R7WLH8-F1
#
_entry.id   AF-A0A3R7WLH8-F1
#
_cell.length_a   1.000
_cell.length_b   1.000
_cell.length_c   1.000
_cell.angle_alpha   90.00
_cell.angle_beta   90.00
_cell.angle_gamma   90.00
#
_symmetry.space_group_name_H-M   'P 1'
#
loop_
_entity.id
_entity.type
_entity.pdbx_description
1 polymer ?
#
loop_
_entity_poly.entity_id
_entity_poly.type
_entity_poly.pdbx_seq_one_letter_code
_entity_poly.pdbx_strand_id
1 'polypeptide(L)'
;MIDGSGISNPFFFLGVVENNVDPTNEGKVQVRAFGVHGTNKEIENKELPWAICAAGNYDSNNPPPRIGAFVYGLFLDGRLAQHPLVLGLIPGMYNKEANPEADGYGAIPVSDADLLAAGYSPTDFNAGGGPDKLARAEDLLETYLLSMAANKVHDQKIGGEEDTWSEPGPSYAAKYPHNRVIKTSNHSIELDDTPGAERITIHHRAGSYIEIDSKGTVAERAQGDRYEINIGTKHESSGHNVITINGNSHVYVKGNKTEEIEGDYKQIVHGNAEYGVGGQMNINGGEQVQIRGADVVVDANVGTASLHAEKEVRIEGGAQIQAKAQNVNITSLLDFQLYATKSMKITTLWDFHCQASNHIFTSTGLVPPNPLNGSTPATSPGFSINSPAVNITSATGSFSGILNAAAVNTAGLLATTGQIGALTVPGVTAVNTITAFGITTAGLSAYAYTGPVGSGAPGGTAPTAPTAFPGIPALLPAATSVPILGYALPNDGSGVAKMPEPPGKNTSIVERGYFALGHALGYLSPTDDNAKDI
;
A
#
# COMPACT_ATOMS: atom_id res chain seq x y z
N MET A 1 88.24 31.22 -0.23
CA MET A 1 87.19 31.86 0.59
C MET A 1 86.00 32.06 -0.31
N ILE A 2 84.90 31.37 -0.04
CA ILE A 2 83.60 31.70 -0.64
C ILE A 2 83.25 33.04 0.01
N ASP A 3 83.33 34.13 -0.76
CA ASP A 3 82.86 35.42 -0.24
C ASP A 3 81.38 35.23 0.10
N GLY A 4 81.00 35.64 1.32
CA GLY A 4 79.66 35.42 1.86
C GLY A 4 78.58 36.32 1.27
N SER A 5 78.79 36.94 0.10
CA SER A 5 77.70 37.59 -0.64
C SER A 5 76.85 36.49 -1.28
N GLY A 6 75.56 36.44 -0.95
CA GLY A 6 74.63 35.46 -1.53
C GLY A 6 74.47 35.63 -3.04
N ILE A 7 73.37 36.21 -3.49
CA ILE A 7 73.20 36.57 -4.91
C ILE A 7 73.97 37.88 -5.15
N SER A 8 75.11 37.82 -5.83
CA SER A 8 76.06 38.94 -5.94
C SER A 8 75.63 40.05 -6.89
N ASN A 9 74.74 39.78 -7.85
CA ASN A 9 74.20 40.78 -8.78
C ASN A 9 72.79 40.40 -9.30
N PRO A 10 71.75 40.45 -8.46
CA PRO A 10 70.39 40.09 -8.89
C PRO A 10 69.88 41.07 -9.93
N PHE A 11 69.35 40.56 -11.05
CA PHE A 11 68.69 41.39 -12.05
C PHE A 11 67.18 41.17 -11.96
N PHE A 12 66.46 42.15 -11.40
CA PHE A 12 65.02 42.09 -11.23
C PHE A 12 64.28 42.29 -12.55
N PHE A 13 63.17 41.58 -12.71
CA PHE A 13 62.29 41.73 -13.85
C PHE A 13 60.82 41.82 -13.44
N LEU A 14 60.06 42.49 -14.28
CA LEU A 14 58.61 42.34 -14.39
C LEU A 14 58.35 41.51 -15.65
N GLY A 15 57.37 40.62 -15.60
CA GLY A 15 57.06 39.79 -16.75
C GLY A 15 55.66 39.19 -16.70
N VAL A 16 55.32 38.50 -17.78
CA VAL A 16 54.06 37.76 -17.91
C VAL A 16 54.34 36.27 -18.08
N VAL A 17 53.53 35.43 -17.44
CA VAL A 17 53.60 33.98 -17.59
C VAL A 17 53.05 33.59 -18.96
N GLU A 18 53.85 32.89 -19.77
CA GLU A 18 53.48 32.47 -21.13
C GLU A 18 53.35 30.95 -21.28
N ASN A 19 53.84 30.18 -20.30
CA ASN A 19 53.62 28.75 -20.22
C ASN A 19 53.71 28.27 -18.77
N ASN A 20 52.76 27.44 -18.34
CA ASN A 20 52.74 26.81 -17.02
C ASN A 20 52.62 25.28 -17.07
N VAL A 21 52.77 24.68 -18.25
CA VAL A 21 52.81 23.22 -18.44
C VAL A 21 54.27 22.76 -18.42
N ASP A 22 54.84 22.67 -17.22
CA ASP A 22 56.21 22.25 -16.97
C ASP A 22 56.43 20.75 -17.29
N PRO A 23 57.26 20.38 -18.27
CA PRO A 23 57.54 18.98 -18.62
C PRO A 23 58.14 18.17 -17.46
N THR A 24 58.75 18.82 -16.47
CA THR A 24 59.36 18.19 -15.30
C THR A 24 58.40 18.03 -14.12
N ASN A 25 57.21 18.64 -14.18
CA ASN A 25 56.22 18.67 -13.09
C ASN A 25 56.77 19.24 -11.77
N GLU A 26 57.73 20.17 -11.83
CA GLU A 26 58.33 20.81 -10.65
C GLU A 26 57.64 22.14 -10.28
N GLY A 27 56.58 22.51 -11.00
CA GLY A 27 55.83 23.75 -10.77
C GLY A 27 56.52 25.00 -11.33
N LYS A 28 57.40 24.83 -12.33
CA LYS A 28 58.05 25.95 -13.02
C LYS A 28 57.12 26.60 -14.03
N VAL A 29 57.45 27.83 -14.42
CA VAL A 29 56.73 28.58 -15.44
C VAL A 29 57.71 29.25 -16.40
N GLN A 30 57.34 29.39 -17.68
CA GLN A 30 58.09 30.24 -18.62
C GLN A 30 57.54 31.66 -18.56
N VAL A 31 58.42 32.62 -18.32
CA VAL A 31 58.05 34.04 -18.13
C VAL A 31 58.76 34.90 -19.16
N ARG A 32 58.00 35.74 -19.85
CA ARG A 32 58.57 36.80 -20.68
C ARG A 32 58.90 38.00 -19.81
N ALA A 33 60.17 38.18 -19.50
CA ALA A 33 60.68 39.33 -18.76
C ALA A 33 60.74 40.57 -19.67
N PHE A 34 60.01 41.61 -19.29
CA PHE A 34 59.96 42.86 -20.03
C PHE A 34 61.32 43.55 -20.05
N GLY A 35 61.73 44.02 -21.23
CA GLY A 35 63.05 44.63 -21.45
C GLY A 35 64.22 43.64 -21.58
N VAL A 36 63.97 42.33 -21.48
CA VAL A 36 65.00 41.27 -21.58
C VAL A 36 64.74 40.34 -22.76
N HIS A 37 63.56 39.74 -22.83
CA HIS A 37 63.23 38.69 -23.82
C HIS A 37 62.60 39.22 -25.13
N GLY A 38 62.54 40.54 -25.31
CA GLY A 38 61.89 41.12 -26.50
C GLY A 38 60.42 40.73 -26.65
N THR A 39 59.92 40.74 -27.88
CA THR A 39 58.54 40.34 -28.23
C THR A 39 58.42 38.85 -28.54
N ASN A 40 57.21 38.32 -28.53
CA ASN A 40 56.90 36.93 -28.91
C ASN A 40 57.25 36.55 -30.35
N LYS A 41 57.52 37.54 -31.22
CA LYS A 41 58.04 37.33 -32.59
C LYS A 41 59.56 37.20 -32.63
N GLU A 42 60.25 37.75 -31.62
CA GLU A 42 61.71 37.72 -31.52
C GLU A 42 62.19 36.47 -30.78
N ILE A 43 61.51 36.10 -29.69
CA ILE A 43 61.77 34.88 -28.92
C ILE A 43 60.44 34.16 -28.71
N GLU A 44 60.35 32.92 -29.18
CA GLU A 44 59.14 32.11 -29.01
C GLU A 44 58.98 31.66 -27.56
N ASN A 45 57.73 31.48 -27.11
CA ASN A 45 57.41 31.15 -25.72
C ASN A 45 58.13 29.87 -25.23
N LYS A 46 58.31 28.89 -26.11
CA LYS A 46 58.99 27.62 -25.82
C LYS A 46 60.51 27.78 -25.56
N GLU A 47 61.12 28.86 -26.02
CA GLU A 47 62.55 29.16 -25.90
C GLU A 47 62.87 29.93 -24.62
N LEU A 48 61.85 30.42 -23.91
CA LEU A 48 62.02 31.12 -22.65
C LEU A 48 62.58 30.18 -21.56
N PRO A 49 63.47 30.66 -20.69
CA PRO A 49 63.95 29.86 -19.57
C PRO A 49 62.83 29.53 -18.57
N TRP A 50 62.84 28.31 -18.03
CA TRP A 50 61.92 27.88 -16.98
C TRP A 50 62.29 28.53 -15.65
N ALA A 51 61.37 29.34 -15.12
CA ALA A 51 61.50 30.00 -13.84
C ALA A 51 60.96 29.15 -12.71
N ILE A 52 61.75 29.03 -11.65
CA ILE A 52 61.29 28.45 -10.39
C ILE A 52 60.39 29.48 -9.70
N CYS A 53 59.25 29.03 -9.17
CA CYS A 53 58.38 29.87 -8.36
C CYS A 53 58.85 29.82 -6.90
N ALA A 54 59.36 30.94 -6.38
CA ALA A 54 59.62 31.08 -4.97
C ALA A 54 58.28 31.08 -4.21
N ALA A 55 57.97 29.96 -3.59
CA ALA A 55 56.83 29.84 -2.71
C ALA A 55 57.22 30.33 -1.30
N GLY A 56 56.56 31.40 -0.82
CA GLY A 56 56.73 31.87 0.56
C GLY A 56 56.03 30.96 1.59
N ASN A 57 55.14 30.08 1.11
CA ASN A 57 54.55 28.99 1.86
C ASN A 57 55.33 27.68 1.59
N TYR A 58 55.44 26.82 2.60
CA TYR A 58 56.10 25.50 2.48
C TYR A 58 55.25 24.46 1.72
N ASP A 59 54.19 24.88 1.04
CA ASP A 59 53.26 23.97 0.34
C ASP A 59 53.70 23.77 -1.11
N SER A 60 54.30 22.60 -1.36
CA SER A 60 54.75 22.19 -2.70
C SER A 60 53.61 21.89 -3.67
N ASN A 61 52.36 21.79 -3.20
CA ASN A 61 51.20 21.47 -4.03
C ASN A 61 50.45 22.71 -4.52
N ASN A 62 50.94 23.91 -4.22
CA ASN A 62 50.33 25.14 -4.70
C ASN A 62 50.44 25.20 -6.23
N PRO A 63 49.33 25.37 -6.97
CA PRO A 63 49.38 25.42 -8.43
C PRO A 63 50.29 26.57 -8.90
N PRO A 64 51.04 26.37 -10.00
CA PRO A 64 51.85 27.42 -10.56
C PRO A 64 50.98 28.61 -10.99
N PRO A 65 51.54 29.82 -11.07
CA PRO A 65 50.89 30.97 -11.68
C PRO A 65 50.20 30.62 -13.03
N ARG A 66 49.00 31.16 -13.22
CA ARG A 66 48.23 30.97 -14.46
C ARG A 66 48.90 31.70 -15.63
N ILE A 67 48.70 31.19 -16.84
CA ILE A 67 49.14 31.88 -18.06
C ILE A 67 48.44 33.24 -18.15
N GLY A 68 49.18 34.28 -18.53
CA GLY A 68 48.73 35.66 -18.56
C GLY A 68 48.84 36.41 -17.22
N ALA A 69 49.21 35.74 -16.13
CA ALA A 69 49.46 36.41 -14.85
C ALA A 69 50.75 37.23 -14.90
N PHE A 70 50.71 38.44 -14.34
CA PHE A 70 51.88 39.27 -14.16
C PHE A 70 52.67 38.83 -12.93
N VAL A 71 53.98 38.77 -13.06
CA VAL A 71 54.91 38.35 -12.01
C VAL A 71 56.06 39.33 -11.89
N TYR A 72 56.65 39.36 -10.71
CA TYR A 72 57.97 39.94 -10.52
C TYR A 72 58.94 38.88 -10.02
N GLY A 73 60.20 39.01 -10.43
CA GLY A 73 61.23 38.04 -10.13
C GLY A 73 62.62 38.61 -10.28
N LEU A 74 63.62 37.74 -10.18
CA LEU A 74 65.00 38.08 -10.46
C LEU A 74 65.71 36.95 -11.21
N PHE A 75 66.72 37.30 -11.99
CA PHE A 75 67.67 36.34 -12.54
C PHE A 75 68.82 36.14 -11.55
N LEU A 76 69.07 34.87 -11.18
CA LEU A 76 70.11 34.48 -10.22
C LEU A 76 71.52 34.73 -10.77
N ASP A 77 71.67 34.72 -12.09
CA ASP A 77 72.90 34.96 -12.84
C ASP A 77 73.01 36.40 -13.40
N GLY A 78 72.18 37.32 -12.89
CA GLY A 78 72.21 38.73 -13.25
C GLY A 78 71.84 38.98 -14.71
N ARG A 79 72.66 39.76 -15.42
CA ARG A 79 72.37 40.18 -16.82
C ARG A 79 72.47 39.05 -17.86
N LEU A 80 72.95 37.86 -17.48
CA LEU A 80 72.95 36.70 -18.37
C LEU A 80 71.54 36.14 -18.60
N ALA A 81 70.62 36.38 -17.66
CA ALA A 81 69.20 36.10 -17.79
C ALA A 81 68.85 34.63 -18.15
N GLN A 82 69.63 33.64 -17.69
CA GLN A 82 69.34 32.22 -17.93
C GLN A 82 68.64 31.53 -16.76
N HIS A 83 68.81 32.04 -15.53
CA HIS A 83 68.28 31.41 -14.32
C HIS A 83 67.22 32.29 -13.62
N PRO A 84 65.98 32.37 -14.15
CA PRO A 84 64.92 33.16 -13.53
C PRO A 84 64.33 32.50 -12.27
N LEU A 85 64.01 33.32 -11.29
CA LEU A 85 63.26 33.00 -10.08
C LEU A 85 62.08 33.96 -9.98
N VAL A 86 60.84 33.46 -9.97
CA VAL A 86 59.64 34.25 -9.72
C VAL A 86 59.48 34.44 -8.21
N LEU A 87 59.35 35.68 -7.75
CA LEU A 87 59.22 36.00 -6.32
C LEU A 87 57.77 36.22 -5.90
N GLY A 88 56.89 36.62 -6.81
CA GLY A 88 55.49 36.80 -6.52
C GLY A 88 54.66 37.23 -7.71
N LEU A 89 53.34 37.21 -7.50
CA LEU A 89 52.34 37.65 -8.45
C LEU A 89 52.06 39.14 -8.25
N ILE A 90 51.84 39.84 -9.36
CA ILE A 90 51.30 41.19 -9.37
C ILE A 90 49.81 41.06 -9.71
N PRO A 91 48.90 41.26 -8.73
CA PRO A 91 47.48 41.24 -9.02
C PRO A 91 47.14 42.42 -9.94
N GLY A 92 46.48 42.15 -11.06
CA GLY A 92 46.16 43.16 -12.06
C GLY A 92 45.06 42.70 -13.02
N MET A 93 44.16 43.64 -13.34
CA MET A 93 43.06 43.44 -14.28
C MET A 93 43.45 43.98 -15.65
N TYR A 94 43.28 43.19 -16.71
CA TYR A 94 43.34 43.70 -18.08
C TYR A 94 42.17 44.67 -18.29
N ASN A 95 42.42 45.89 -18.76
CA ASN A 95 41.37 46.90 -19.02
C ASN A 95 40.77 46.82 -20.43
N LYS A 96 41.38 46.01 -21.29
CA LYS A 96 40.97 45.70 -22.67
C LYS A 96 41.23 44.21 -22.91
N GLU A 97 40.59 43.65 -23.92
CA GLU A 97 40.87 42.29 -24.40
C GLU A 97 42.36 42.13 -24.72
N ALA A 98 43.00 41.08 -24.17
CA ALA A 98 44.42 40.83 -24.39
C ALA A 98 44.64 40.19 -25.77
N ASN A 99 45.53 40.75 -26.59
CA ASN A 99 45.85 40.19 -27.90
C ASN A 99 47.37 40.00 -28.02
N PRO A 100 47.88 38.79 -27.77
CA PRO A 100 49.32 38.54 -27.80
C PRO A 100 50.01 38.88 -29.11
N GLU A 101 49.35 38.74 -30.26
CA GLU A 101 49.96 39.08 -31.56
C GLU A 101 50.17 40.58 -31.75
N ALA A 102 49.27 41.39 -31.19
CA ALA A 102 49.30 42.85 -31.27
C ALA A 102 50.12 43.47 -30.13
N ASP A 103 49.99 42.95 -28.92
CA ASP A 103 50.66 43.45 -27.71
C ASP A 103 52.13 42.99 -27.65
N GLY A 104 52.49 41.92 -28.38
CA GLY A 104 53.86 41.40 -28.48
C GLY A 104 54.33 40.58 -27.26
N TYR A 105 53.44 40.32 -26.31
CA TYR A 105 53.66 39.50 -25.11
C TYR A 105 52.38 38.75 -24.75
N GLY A 106 52.51 37.73 -23.90
CA GLY A 106 51.40 36.87 -23.50
C GLY A 106 51.27 35.63 -24.39
N ALA A 107 50.46 34.68 -23.94
CA ALA A 107 50.25 33.42 -24.64
C ALA A 107 48.78 32.98 -24.51
N ILE A 108 48.24 32.39 -25.59
CA ILE A 108 46.96 31.69 -25.55
C ILE A 108 47.28 30.19 -25.52
N PRO A 109 46.86 29.45 -24.48
CA PRO A 109 47.09 28.01 -24.42
C PRO A 109 46.44 27.28 -25.61
N VAL A 110 47.14 26.30 -26.18
CA VAL A 110 46.64 25.51 -27.34
C VAL A 110 45.55 24.52 -26.92
N SER A 111 45.58 24.04 -25.68
CA SER A 111 44.58 23.19 -25.05
C SER A 111 44.25 23.69 -23.65
N ASP A 112 43.07 23.33 -23.13
CA ASP A 112 42.66 23.63 -21.76
C ASP A 112 42.78 25.11 -21.35
N ALA A 113 42.55 26.03 -22.28
CA ALA A 113 42.70 27.47 -22.05
C ALA A 113 41.89 27.95 -20.84
N ASP A 114 40.66 27.45 -20.67
CA ASP A 114 39.77 27.72 -19.54
C ASP A 114 40.34 27.24 -18.18
N LEU A 115 41.31 26.32 -18.19
CA LEU A 115 41.97 25.81 -16.98
C LEU A 115 43.30 26.53 -16.75
N LEU A 116 44.14 26.60 -17.77
CA LEU A 116 45.51 27.09 -17.68
C LEU A 116 45.62 28.62 -17.56
N ALA A 117 44.64 29.34 -18.11
CA ALA A 117 44.60 30.81 -18.13
C ALA A 117 43.37 31.39 -17.42
N ALA A 118 42.62 30.61 -16.63
CA ALA A 118 41.35 31.11 -16.05
C ALA A 118 41.53 32.38 -15.19
N GLY A 119 40.71 33.40 -15.45
CA GLY A 119 40.84 34.70 -14.81
C GLY A 119 41.93 35.59 -15.42
N TYR A 120 42.60 35.15 -16.48
CA TYR A 120 43.57 35.90 -17.27
C TYR A 120 43.46 35.57 -18.78
N SER A 121 42.36 34.93 -19.21
CA SER A 121 42.14 34.66 -20.63
C SER A 121 41.94 35.98 -21.38
N PRO A 122 42.13 36.02 -22.71
CA PRO A 122 41.89 37.23 -23.51
C PRO A 122 40.56 37.92 -23.20
N THR A 123 39.51 37.12 -22.97
CA THR A 123 38.14 37.56 -22.68
C THR A 123 37.91 37.97 -21.22
N ASP A 124 38.83 37.69 -20.29
CA ASP A 124 38.72 38.04 -18.87
C ASP A 124 39.17 39.49 -18.57
N PHE A 125 38.86 40.43 -19.46
CA PHE A 125 39.12 41.85 -19.24
C PHE A 125 38.12 42.41 -18.22
N ASN A 126 38.58 43.36 -17.38
CA ASN A 126 37.86 43.91 -16.22
C ASN A 126 37.37 42.85 -15.21
N ALA A 127 37.89 41.62 -15.27
CA ALA A 127 37.51 40.54 -14.37
C ALA A 127 38.72 39.78 -13.77
N GLY A 128 39.93 39.96 -14.32
CA GLY A 128 41.10 39.15 -14.01
C GLY A 128 42.05 39.67 -12.93
N GLY A 129 42.72 38.77 -12.22
CA GLY A 129 43.88 39.08 -11.35
C GLY A 129 43.67 39.82 -10.03
N GLY A 130 42.44 40.20 -9.66
CA GLY A 130 42.06 40.64 -8.31
C GLY A 130 41.37 39.53 -7.49
N PRO A 131 40.93 39.82 -6.25
CA PRO A 131 40.03 38.93 -5.49
C PRO A 131 38.78 38.58 -6.32
N ASP A 132 38.24 37.37 -6.25
CA ASP A 132 37.11 36.94 -7.12
C ASP A 132 35.88 37.88 -7.05
N LYS A 133 35.04 37.92 -8.10
CA LYS A 133 33.76 38.66 -8.13
C LYS A 133 32.87 38.36 -6.90
N LEU A 134 32.88 37.11 -6.45
CA LEU A 134 32.19 36.65 -5.22
C LEU A 134 32.80 37.25 -3.94
N ALA A 135 34.08 37.59 -3.92
CA ALA A 135 34.70 38.25 -2.77
C ALA A 135 34.37 39.75 -2.72
N ARG A 136 34.12 40.36 -3.88
CA ARG A 136 33.89 41.81 -4.03
C ARG A 136 32.42 42.22 -4.10
N ALA A 137 31.51 41.25 -4.20
CA ALA A 137 30.08 41.47 -4.42
C ALA A 137 29.77 42.23 -5.72
N GLU A 138 30.46 41.87 -6.80
CA GLU A 138 30.32 42.48 -8.13
C GLU A 138 29.81 41.44 -9.14
N ASP A 139 28.99 41.88 -10.11
CA ASP A 139 28.49 41.06 -11.23
C ASP A 139 27.98 39.67 -10.84
N LEU A 140 27.23 39.59 -9.74
CA LEU A 140 26.79 38.32 -9.13
C LEU A 140 25.96 37.43 -10.07
N LEU A 141 25.30 38.03 -11.06
CA LEU A 141 24.52 37.30 -12.07
C LEU A 141 25.41 36.46 -13.02
N GLU A 142 26.70 36.77 -13.10
CA GLU A 142 27.69 36.00 -13.87
C GLU A 142 28.36 34.90 -13.04
N THR A 143 27.82 34.61 -11.85
CA THR A 143 28.34 33.58 -10.93
C THR A 143 27.35 32.43 -10.79
N TYR A 144 27.73 31.40 -10.04
CA TYR A 144 26.84 30.26 -9.77
C TYR A 144 25.60 30.63 -8.94
N LEU A 145 25.56 31.80 -8.31
CA LEU A 145 24.41 32.25 -7.52
C LEU A 145 23.12 32.34 -8.36
N LEU A 146 23.23 32.73 -9.64
CA LEU A 146 22.10 32.77 -10.55
C LEU A 146 21.53 31.36 -10.80
N SER A 147 22.40 30.39 -11.09
CA SER A 147 21.96 29.01 -11.35
C SER A 147 21.42 28.35 -10.08
N MET A 148 21.98 28.65 -8.91
CA MET A 148 21.47 28.18 -7.62
C MET A 148 20.08 28.76 -7.33
N ALA A 149 19.87 30.06 -7.55
CA ALA A 149 18.57 30.69 -7.35
C ALA A 149 17.50 30.22 -8.37
N ALA A 150 17.90 29.98 -9.62
CA ALA A 150 16.98 29.58 -10.68
C ALA A 150 16.59 28.09 -10.64
N ASN A 151 17.50 27.20 -10.22
CA ASN A 151 17.28 25.75 -10.25
C ASN A 151 16.82 25.16 -8.90
N LYS A 152 16.46 26.01 -7.94
CA LYS A 152 15.96 25.56 -6.64
C LYS A 152 14.68 24.74 -6.80
N VAL A 153 14.52 23.72 -5.98
CA VAL A 153 13.28 22.95 -5.92
C VAL A 153 12.21 23.79 -5.23
N HIS A 154 11.04 23.90 -5.85
CA HIS A 154 9.90 24.64 -5.30
C HIS A 154 8.63 23.78 -5.31
N ASP A 155 7.66 24.17 -4.50
CA ASP A 155 6.31 23.63 -4.45
C ASP A 155 6.22 22.10 -4.35
N GLN A 156 7.13 21.48 -3.59
CA GLN A 156 7.07 20.04 -3.33
C GLN A 156 5.95 19.73 -2.36
N LYS A 157 5.03 18.87 -2.77
CA LYS A 157 3.89 18.48 -1.94
C LYS A 157 4.33 17.69 -0.71
N ILE A 158 3.70 18.00 0.42
CA ILE A 158 3.81 17.22 1.66
C ILE A 158 2.74 16.11 1.65
N GLY A 159 3.14 14.89 1.99
CA GLY A 159 2.24 13.73 1.97
C GLY A 159 1.09 13.87 2.98
N GLY A 160 -0.15 13.85 2.50
CA GLY A 160 -1.34 13.92 3.35
C GLY A 160 -1.79 15.34 3.73
N GLU A 161 -1.08 16.37 3.27
CA GLU A 161 -1.36 17.79 3.52
C GLU A 161 -1.56 18.56 2.20
N GLU A 162 -2.13 19.77 2.29
CA GLU A 162 -2.23 20.71 1.17
C GLU A 162 -0.98 21.59 1.02
N ASP A 163 -0.18 21.69 2.08
CA ASP A 163 1.02 22.50 2.12
C ASP A 163 2.15 21.93 1.24
N THR A 164 3.03 22.84 0.82
CA THR A 164 4.22 22.51 0.03
C THR A 164 5.48 23.06 0.71
N TRP A 165 6.63 22.50 0.38
CA TRP A 165 7.93 23.00 0.81
C TRP A 165 8.79 23.39 -0.39
N SER A 166 9.73 24.32 -0.16
CA SER A 166 10.69 24.80 -1.16
C SER A 166 12.09 24.85 -0.57
N GLU A 167 13.08 24.54 -1.40
CA GLU A 167 14.50 24.71 -1.08
C GLU A 167 14.80 26.20 -0.83
N PRO A 168 15.60 26.54 0.20
CA PRO A 168 16.02 27.91 0.42
C PRO A 168 16.85 28.43 -0.77
N GLY A 169 16.73 29.73 -1.05
CA GLY A 169 17.61 30.38 -2.03
C GLY A 169 19.02 30.61 -1.48
N PRO A 170 19.98 31.01 -2.34
CA PRO A 170 21.34 31.32 -1.88
C PRO A 170 21.34 32.45 -0.85
N SER A 171 22.06 32.24 0.25
CA SER A 171 22.19 33.17 1.38
C SER A 171 23.22 34.30 1.17
N TYR A 172 23.68 34.50 -0.07
CA TYR A 172 24.76 35.41 -0.39
C TYR A 172 24.45 36.87 -0.02
N ALA A 173 25.25 37.43 0.88
CA ALA A 173 25.22 38.86 1.26
C ALA A 173 26.63 39.37 1.64
N ALA A 174 27.65 38.88 0.93
CA ALA A 174 29.05 39.19 1.16
C ALA A 174 29.36 40.68 1.09
N LYS A 175 30.33 41.11 1.89
CA LYS A 175 30.96 42.43 1.79
C LYS A 175 32.47 42.26 1.76
N TYR A 176 33.11 42.91 0.79
CA TYR A 176 34.57 43.05 0.80
C TYR A 176 35.03 43.79 2.09
N PRO A 177 36.13 43.39 2.75
CA PRO A 177 37.06 42.30 2.43
C PRO A 177 36.79 40.99 3.19
N HIS A 178 35.56 40.76 3.66
CA HIS A 178 35.25 39.69 4.61
C HIS A 178 35.00 38.31 3.98
N ASN A 179 34.70 38.26 2.68
CA ASN A 179 34.52 36.99 1.98
C ASN A 179 35.84 36.47 1.40
N ARG A 180 36.26 35.29 1.85
CA ARG A 180 37.41 34.58 1.31
C ARG A 180 36.94 33.52 0.31
N VAL A 181 37.29 33.73 -0.95
CA VAL A 181 36.94 32.83 -2.05
C VAL A 181 38.18 32.06 -2.52
N ILE A 182 38.12 30.74 -2.47
CA ILE A 182 39.11 29.83 -3.06
C ILE A 182 38.47 29.23 -4.30
N LYS A 183 39.02 29.54 -5.48
CA LYS A 183 38.38 29.19 -6.76
C LYS A 183 39.35 28.54 -7.73
N THR A 184 38.91 27.42 -8.28
CA THR A 184 39.48 26.81 -9.49
C THR A 184 38.52 27.05 -10.65
N SER A 185 38.86 26.61 -11.87
CA SER A 185 38.00 26.83 -13.03
C SER A 185 36.62 26.16 -12.92
N ASN A 186 36.47 25.13 -12.08
CA ASN A 186 35.23 24.37 -11.94
C ASN A 186 34.68 24.31 -10.50
N HIS A 187 35.44 24.77 -9.50
CA HIS A 187 35.07 24.65 -8.09
C HIS A 187 35.25 25.98 -7.38
N SER A 188 34.37 26.25 -6.42
CA SER A 188 34.51 27.39 -5.52
C SER A 188 34.24 26.96 -4.09
N ILE A 189 35.07 27.46 -3.18
CA ILE A 189 34.86 27.38 -1.74
C ILE A 189 34.83 28.82 -1.24
N GLU A 190 33.75 29.18 -0.56
CA GLU A 190 33.57 30.49 0.08
C GLU A 190 33.56 30.31 1.59
N LEU A 191 34.36 31.14 2.26
CA LEU A 191 34.40 31.29 3.72
C LEU A 191 34.14 32.77 3.99
N ASP A 192 32.90 33.12 4.32
CA ASP A 192 32.47 34.51 4.46
C ASP A 192 32.30 34.90 5.92
N ASP A 193 33.08 35.89 6.37
CA ASP A 193 33.01 36.48 7.71
C ASP A 193 32.25 37.82 7.71
N THR A 194 31.43 38.10 6.69
CA THR A 194 30.63 39.34 6.63
C THR A 194 29.68 39.40 7.84
N PRO A 195 29.75 40.43 8.71
CA PRO A 195 28.97 40.46 9.94
C PRO A 195 27.45 40.34 9.70
N GLY A 196 26.83 39.32 10.29
CA GLY A 196 25.40 39.00 10.16
C GLY A 196 25.01 38.23 8.88
N ALA A 197 25.98 37.91 8.04
CA ALA A 197 25.84 37.16 6.79
C ALA A 197 26.95 36.11 6.63
N GLU A 198 27.45 35.61 7.76
CA GLU A 198 28.48 34.58 7.80
C GLU A 198 27.98 33.33 7.06
N ARG A 199 28.78 32.77 6.15
CA ARG A 199 28.39 31.57 5.42
C ARG A 199 29.59 30.75 4.95
N ILE A 200 29.34 29.47 4.73
CA ILE A 200 30.28 28.56 4.07
C ILE A 200 29.57 27.96 2.87
N THR A 201 30.17 28.07 1.68
CA THR A 201 29.63 27.44 0.47
C THR A 201 30.72 26.67 -0.25
N ILE A 202 30.48 25.38 -0.50
CA ILE A 202 31.32 24.54 -1.36
C ILE A 202 30.50 24.21 -2.60
N HIS A 203 30.94 24.64 -3.77
CA HIS A 203 30.18 24.53 -5.00
C HIS A 203 31.01 23.90 -6.13
N HIS A 204 30.34 23.02 -6.90
CA HIS A 204 30.86 22.39 -8.11
C HIS A 204 30.13 22.94 -9.34
N ARG A 205 30.84 23.21 -10.45
CA ARG A 205 30.30 23.75 -11.72
C ARG A 205 29.01 23.09 -12.21
N ALA A 206 28.84 21.80 -11.97
CA ALA A 206 27.62 21.07 -12.34
C ALA A 206 26.35 21.59 -11.62
N GLY A 207 26.50 22.36 -10.54
CA GLY A 207 25.43 22.93 -9.73
C GLY A 207 25.18 22.20 -8.40
N SER A 208 25.98 21.20 -8.06
CA SER A 208 25.95 20.57 -6.73
C SER A 208 26.67 21.47 -5.72
N TYR A 209 26.14 21.57 -4.51
CA TYR A 209 26.72 22.42 -3.48
C TYR A 209 26.39 21.95 -2.06
N ILE A 210 27.16 22.44 -1.11
CA ILE A 210 26.84 22.45 0.33
C ILE A 210 26.93 23.90 0.78
N GLU A 211 25.85 24.43 1.35
CA GLU A 211 25.80 25.76 1.93
C GLU A 211 25.37 25.71 3.39
N ILE A 212 26.08 26.44 4.24
CA ILE A 212 25.73 26.70 5.64
C ILE A 212 25.55 28.21 5.78
N ASP A 213 24.33 28.65 6.09
CA ASP A 213 24.00 30.07 6.24
C ASP A 213 24.30 30.62 7.65
N SER A 214 24.09 31.92 7.84
CA SER A 214 24.36 32.61 9.12
C SER A 214 23.47 32.18 10.28
N LYS A 215 22.36 31.48 9.99
CA LYS A 215 21.45 30.90 10.98
C LYS A 215 21.79 29.43 11.27
N GLY A 216 22.73 28.85 10.54
CA GLY A 216 23.09 27.44 10.61
C GLY A 216 22.18 26.52 9.78
N THR A 217 21.34 27.06 8.89
CA THR A 217 20.60 26.24 7.91
C THR A 217 21.61 25.58 6.98
N VAL A 218 21.49 24.27 6.80
CA VAL A 218 22.33 23.52 5.87
C VAL A 218 21.50 23.13 4.66
N ALA A 219 21.97 23.51 3.48
CA ALA A 219 21.45 23.04 2.20
C ALA A 219 22.51 22.17 1.52
N GLU A 220 22.21 20.88 1.37
CA GLU A 220 23.04 19.92 0.63
C GLU A 220 22.32 19.54 -0.67
N ARG A 221 22.91 19.89 -1.80
CA ARG A 221 22.34 19.64 -3.12
C ARG A 221 23.27 18.78 -3.98
N ALA A 222 22.72 17.68 -4.48
CA ALA A 222 23.32 16.89 -5.56
C ALA A 222 22.49 17.06 -6.84
N GLN A 223 23.15 17.44 -7.94
CA GLN A 223 22.50 17.47 -9.28
C GLN A 223 22.49 16.10 -9.97
N GLY A 224 23.32 15.17 -9.48
CA GLY A 224 23.33 13.77 -9.91
C GLY A 224 22.93 12.85 -8.76
N ASP A 225 23.39 11.60 -8.81
CA ASP A 225 23.10 10.60 -7.78
C ASP A 225 23.77 10.95 -6.45
N ARG A 226 23.03 10.77 -5.35
CA ARG A 226 23.52 10.93 -3.97
C ARG A 226 23.62 9.55 -3.30
N TYR A 227 24.82 9.19 -2.87
CA TYR A 227 25.08 7.96 -2.11
C TYR A 227 25.37 8.31 -0.66
N GLU A 228 24.56 7.80 0.26
CA GLU A 228 24.83 7.86 1.69
C GLU A 228 25.19 6.46 2.18
N ILE A 229 26.48 6.20 2.39
CA ILE A 229 27.01 4.89 2.76
C ILE A 229 27.58 4.98 4.17
N ASN A 230 26.95 4.30 5.12
CA ASN A 230 27.44 4.18 6.48
C ASN A 230 27.66 2.71 6.83
N ILE A 231 28.87 2.36 7.26
CA ILE A 231 29.23 0.98 7.67
C ILE A 231 28.82 0.73 9.12
N GLY A 232 28.85 1.76 9.95
CA GLY A 232 28.42 1.68 11.35
C GLY A 232 26.92 1.85 11.50
N THR A 233 26.51 2.19 12.73
CA THR A 233 25.12 2.55 13.02
C THR A 233 24.85 3.98 12.57
N LYS A 234 23.77 4.20 11.81
CA LYS A 234 23.28 5.55 11.51
C LYS A 234 22.21 5.91 12.55
N HIS A 235 22.41 7.02 13.24
CA HIS A 235 21.39 7.64 14.08
C HIS A 235 20.86 8.88 13.37
N GLU A 236 19.55 9.04 13.33
CA GLU A 236 18.89 10.18 12.70
C GLU A 236 17.81 10.71 13.64
N SER A 237 17.81 12.01 13.89
CA SER A 237 16.86 12.68 14.77
C SER A 237 16.60 14.09 14.26
N SER A 238 15.34 14.47 14.20
CA SER A 238 14.89 15.80 13.82
C SER A 238 13.67 16.19 14.64
N GLY A 239 13.43 17.50 14.80
CA GLY A 239 12.20 17.98 15.43
C GLY A 239 10.96 17.70 14.57
N HIS A 240 11.12 17.72 13.24
CA HIS A 240 10.12 17.35 12.25
C HIS A 240 10.83 16.77 11.03
N ASN A 241 10.24 15.79 10.34
CA ASN A 241 10.82 15.15 9.16
C ASN A 241 9.80 15.11 8.02
N VAL A 242 10.20 15.60 6.85
CA VAL A 242 9.41 15.57 5.61
C VAL A 242 10.24 14.89 4.54
N ILE A 243 9.72 13.80 3.98
CA ILE A 243 10.39 13.04 2.92
C ILE A 243 9.48 13.00 1.70
N THR A 244 9.93 13.59 0.59
CA THR A 244 9.26 13.54 -0.71
C THR A 244 10.09 12.69 -1.66
N ILE A 245 9.51 11.61 -2.19
CA ILE A 245 10.14 10.75 -3.21
C ILE A 245 9.29 10.83 -4.47
N ASN A 246 9.79 11.52 -5.49
CA ASN A 246 9.05 11.74 -6.74
C ASN A 246 8.96 10.48 -7.62
N GLY A 247 9.86 9.52 -7.42
CA GLY A 247 9.88 8.23 -8.10
C GLY A 247 9.46 7.08 -7.19
N ASN A 248 9.94 5.87 -7.52
CA ASN A 248 9.71 4.68 -6.71
C ASN A 248 10.59 4.68 -5.45
N SER A 249 10.07 4.13 -4.35
CA SER A 249 10.82 3.92 -3.11
C SER A 249 10.94 2.42 -2.82
N HIS A 250 12.17 1.96 -2.56
CA HIS A 250 12.45 0.59 -2.17
C HIS A 250 13.18 0.58 -0.82
N VAL A 251 12.58 -0.06 0.17
CA VAL A 251 13.16 -0.21 1.51
C VAL A 251 13.38 -1.70 1.77
N TYR A 252 14.64 -2.12 1.84
CA TYR A 252 14.99 -3.51 2.11
C TYR A 252 15.72 -3.64 3.46
N VAL A 253 15.02 -4.17 4.46
CA VAL A 253 15.55 -4.42 5.80
C VAL A 253 15.88 -5.90 5.92
N LYS A 254 17.18 -6.23 6.02
CA LYS A 254 17.63 -7.63 6.17
C LYS A 254 17.37 -8.20 7.57
N GLY A 255 17.32 -7.32 8.58
CA GLY A 255 17.01 -7.67 9.96
C GLY A 255 15.53 -7.45 10.29
N ASN A 256 15.26 -7.15 11.55
CA ASN A 256 13.92 -6.80 12.01
C ASN A 256 13.66 -5.30 11.84
N LYS A 257 12.41 -4.92 11.55
CA LYS A 257 11.93 -3.53 11.54
C LYS A 257 10.94 -3.35 12.69
N THR A 258 11.17 -2.34 13.51
CA THR A 258 10.23 -1.88 14.55
C THR A 258 9.92 -0.42 14.27
N GLU A 259 8.64 -0.10 14.17
CA GLU A 259 8.13 1.26 14.02
C GLU A 259 7.21 1.55 15.19
N GLU A 260 7.53 2.59 15.96
CA GLU A 260 6.73 3.06 17.08
C GLU A 260 6.28 4.49 16.77
N ILE A 261 4.97 4.72 16.91
CA ILE A 261 4.33 5.99 16.65
C ILE A 261 3.51 6.31 17.89
N GLU A 262 3.94 7.30 18.67
CA GLU A 262 3.22 7.73 19.87
C GLU A 262 1.92 8.50 19.53
N GLY A 263 1.88 9.12 18.35
CA GLY A 263 0.69 9.77 17.79
C GLY A 263 -0.12 8.86 16.85
N ASP A 264 -0.83 9.47 15.91
CA ASP A 264 -1.65 8.74 14.94
C ASP A 264 -0.82 8.19 13.78
N TYR A 265 -1.09 6.95 13.37
CA TYR A 265 -0.52 6.36 12.15
C TYR A 265 -1.55 6.38 11.01
N LYS A 266 -1.25 7.14 9.95
CA LYS A 266 -2.11 7.29 8.76
C LYS A 266 -1.39 6.82 7.51
N GLN A 267 -1.91 5.75 6.89
CA GLN A 267 -1.42 5.24 5.62
C GLN A 267 -2.44 5.50 4.51
N ILE A 268 -2.07 6.31 3.51
CA ILE A 268 -2.91 6.63 2.35
C ILE A 268 -2.26 6.02 1.11
N VAL A 269 -2.95 5.08 0.47
CA VAL A 269 -2.49 4.43 -0.77
C VAL A 269 -3.54 4.67 -1.84
N HIS A 270 -3.18 5.39 -2.89
CA HIS A 270 -4.09 5.67 -4.00
C HIS A 270 -4.22 4.49 -4.99
N GLY A 271 -3.20 3.64 -5.06
CA GLY A 271 -3.23 2.37 -5.79
C GLY A 271 -3.62 1.20 -4.89
N ASN A 272 -3.03 0.03 -5.15
CA ASN A 272 -3.24 -1.16 -4.34
C ASN A 272 -2.32 -1.19 -3.12
N ALA A 273 -2.82 -1.71 -2.00
CA ALA A 273 -2.03 -2.02 -0.81
C ALA A 273 -2.03 -3.53 -0.58
N GLU A 274 -0.83 -4.12 -0.45
CA GLU A 274 -0.64 -5.54 -0.18
C GLU A 274 0.13 -5.72 1.12
N TYR A 275 -0.38 -6.59 2.00
CA TYR A 275 0.24 -6.92 3.28
C TYR A 275 0.51 -8.42 3.33
N GLY A 276 1.74 -8.83 3.01
CA GLY A 276 2.19 -10.22 3.07
C GLY A 276 2.95 -10.51 4.36
N VAL A 277 2.45 -11.44 5.17
CA VAL A 277 3.09 -11.86 6.43
C VAL A 277 3.27 -13.38 6.41
N GLY A 278 4.52 -13.86 6.42
CA GLY A 278 4.82 -15.30 6.43
C GLY A 278 4.60 -15.98 7.79
N GLY A 279 4.59 -15.19 8.87
CA GLY A 279 4.24 -15.63 10.22
C GLY A 279 2.82 -15.21 10.60
N GLN A 280 2.64 -14.73 11.82
CA GLN A 280 1.35 -14.24 12.33
C GLN A 280 1.15 -12.75 12.07
N MET A 281 -0.05 -12.36 11.61
CA MET A 281 -0.50 -10.98 11.55
C MET A 281 -1.57 -10.73 12.63
N ASN A 282 -1.39 -9.69 13.44
CA ASN A 282 -2.35 -9.28 14.46
C ASN A 282 -2.91 -7.90 14.11
N ILE A 283 -4.23 -7.74 14.18
CA ILE A 283 -4.93 -6.47 13.97
C ILE A 283 -5.83 -6.24 15.19
N ASN A 284 -5.49 -5.25 16.00
CA ASN A 284 -6.21 -4.92 17.23
C ASN A 284 -6.62 -3.45 17.21
N GLY A 285 -7.91 -3.16 17.35
CA GLY A 285 -8.46 -1.81 17.52
C GLY A 285 -9.16 -1.69 18.87
N GLY A 286 -8.88 -0.63 19.63
CA GLY A 286 -9.48 -0.42 20.95
C GLY A 286 -10.98 -0.12 20.89
N GLU A 287 -11.42 0.59 19.85
CA GLU A 287 -12.85 0.92 19.64
C GLU A 287 -13.50 0.02 18.60
N GLN A 288 -12.90 -0.10 17.41
CA GLN A 288 -13.45 -0.88 16.31
C GLN A 288 -12.40 -1.25 15.25
N VAL A 289 -12.72 -2.28 14.45
CA VAL A 289 -12.04 -2.62 13.20
C VAL A 289 -13.11 -2.64 12.10
N GLN A 290 -12.90 -1.89 11.01
CA GLN A 290 -13.84 -1.80 9.89
C GLN A 290 -13.19 -2.36 8.61
N ILE A 291 -13.92 -3.23 7.91
CA ILE A 291 -13.48 -3.85 6.65
C ILE A 291 -14.62 -3.72 5.62
N ARG A 292 -14.31 -3.19 4.43
CA ARG A 292 -15.27 -3.03 3.34
C ARG A 292 -14.58 -3.23 2.00
N GLY A 293 -15.19 -4.04 1.15
CA GLY A 293 -14.79 -4.24 -0.24
C GLY A 293 -16.00 -4.64 -1.07
N ALA A 294 -15.84 -4.71 -2.40
CA ALA A 294 -16.85 -5.33 -3.25
C ALA A 294 -17.02 -6.81 -2.87
N ASP A 295 -15.88 -7.49 -2.63
CA ASP A 295 -15.81 -8.84 -2.09
C ASP A 295 -14.98 -8.84 -0.80
N VAL A 296 -15.38 -9.68 0.16
CA VAL A 296 -14.63 -9.95 1.38
C VAL A 296 -14.60 -11.47 1.56
N VAL A 297 -13.39 -12.04 1.56
CA VAL A 297 -13.17 -13.48 1.71
C VAL A 297 -12.39 -13.72 2.99
N VAL A 298 -12.91 -14.60 3.84
CA VAL A 298 -12.25 -15.06 5.07
C VAL A 298 -12.14 -16.56 5.00
N ASP A 299 -10.92 -17.07 4.97
CA ASP A 299 -10.64 -18.50 4.85
C ASP A 299 -9.59 -18.96 5.87
N ALA A 300 -9.82 -20.14 6.43
CA ALA A 300 -8.89 -20.82 7.32
C ALA A 300 -8.56 -22.19 6.71
N ASN A 301 -7.49 -22.25 5.91
CA ASN A 301 -7.12 -23.44 5.11
C ASN A 301 -6.95 -24.74 5.92
N VAL A 302 -6.43 -24.66 7.15
CA VAL A 302 -6.16 -25.84 8.00
C VAL A 302 -6.86 -25.76 9.35
N GLY A 303 -6.83 -24.58 9.96
CA GLY A 303 -7.34 -24.35 11.32
C GLY A 303 -8.83 -24.03 11.36
N THR A 304 -9.19 -23.17 12.31
CA THR A 304 -10.57 -22.75 12.55
C THR A 304 -10.71 -21.25 12.32
N ALA A 305 -11.78 -20.85 11.65
CA ALA A 305 -12.24 -19.47 11.66
C ALA A 305 -13.28 -19.30 12.79
N SER A 306 -12.97 -18.52 13.82
CA SER A 306 -13.87 -18.26 14.94
C SER A 306 -14.37 -16.82 14.92
N LEU A 307 -15.69 -16.64 15.07
CA LEU A 307 -16.31 -15.33 15.30
C LEU A 307 -16.99 -15.32 16.67
N HIS A 308 -16.61 -14.37 17.51
CA HIS A 308 -17.14 -14.19 18.86
C HIS A 308 -17.47 -12.71 19.08
N ALA A 309 -18.64 -12.45 19.64
CA ALA A 309 -19.03 -11.13 20.13
C ALA A 309 -19.81 -11.31 21.44
N GLU A 310 -19.52 -10.49 22.44
CA GLU A 310 -20.19 -10.57 23.74
C GLU A 310 -21.67 -10.16 23.66
N LYS A 311 -21.99 -9.18 22.83
CA LYS A 311 -23.34 -8.63 22.70
C LYS A 311 -24.15 -9.28 21.58
N GLU A 312 -23.67 -9.17 20.34
CA GLU A 312 -24.41 -9.66 19.19
C GLU A 312 -23.49 -9.96 17.99
N VAL A 313 -23.86 -10.96 17.20
CA VAL A 313 -23.34 -11.19 15.86
C VAL A 313 -24.51 -11.05 14.90
N ARG A 314 -24.42 -10.12 13.94
CA ARG A 314 -25.43 -9.89 12.92
C ARG A 314 -24.92 -10.34 11.55
N ILE A 315 -25.69 -11.20 10.87
CA ILE A 315 -25.36 -11.72 9.54
C ILE A 315 -26.56 -11.49 8.64
N GLU A 316 -26.34 -10.78 7.53
CA GLU A 316 -27.36 -10.45 6.54
C GLU A 316 -26.84 -10.72 5.14
N GLY A 317 -27.66 -11.38 4.31
CA GLY A 317 -27.36 -11.61 2.90
C GLY A 317 -28.54 -11.18 2.05
N GLY A 318 -28.31 -10.33 1.05
CA GLY A 318 -29.38 -9.84 0.18
C GLY A 318 -30.04 -10.93 -0.68
N ALA A 319 -29.27 -11.95 -1.06
CA ALA A 319 -29.78 -13.11 -1.81
C ALA A 319 -29.91 -14.37 -0.94
N GLN A 320 -28.89 -14.67 -0.13
CA GLN A 320 -28.85 -15.91 0.64
C GLN A 320 -27.81 -15.85 1.78
N ILE A 321 -28.03 -16.70 2.78
CA ILE A 321 -27.05 -17.10 3.79
C ILE A 321 -26.99 -18.63 3.75
N GLN A 322 -25.80 -19.22 3.66
CA GLN A 322 -25.61 -20.66 3.56
C GLN A 322 -24.68 -21.18 4.66
N ALA A 323 -25.02 -22.34 5.24
CA ALA A 323 -24.17 -23.08 6.17
C ALA A 323 -24.09 -24.54 5.71
N LYS A 324 -22.87 -25.03 5.49
CA LYS A 324 -22.60 -26.42 5.07
C LYS A 324 -21.44 -26.97 5.88
N ALA A 325 -21.70 -27.99 6.68
CA ALA A 325 -20.70 -28.71 7.46
C ALA A 325 -21.18 -30.14 7.70
N GLN A 326 -20.31 -31.01 8.21
CA GLN A 326 -20.73 -32.35 8.69
C GLN A 326 -21.73 -32.22 9.86
N ASN A 327 -21.52 -31.22 10.73
CA ASN A 327 -22.37 -30.92 11.85
C ASN A 327 -22.61 -29.42 11.92
N VAL A 328 -23.87 -29.02 12.10
CA VAL A 328 -24.26 -27.64 12.39
C VAL A 328 -25.03 -27.65 13.71
N ASN A 329 -24.44 -27.07 14.75
CA ASN A 329 -25.05 -26.99 16.08
C ASN A 329 -25.50 -25.55 16.34
N ILE A 330 -26.78 -25.35 16.61
CA ILE A 330 -27.35 -24.05 16.96
C ILE A 330 -28.02 -24.21 18.32
N THR A 331 -27.63 -23.37 19.27
CA THR A 331 -28.17 -23.38 20.64
C THR A 331 -28.59 -21.97 21.00
N SER A 332 -29.86 -21.79 21.36
CA SER A 332 -30.37 -20.57 21.97
C SER A 332 -30.87 -20.91 23.37
N LEU A 333 -30.52 -20.07 24.36
CA LEU A 333 -30.94 -20.25 25.75
C LEU A 333 -32.34 -19.68 26.02
N LEU A 334 -32.78 -18.77 25.16
CA LEU A 334 -34.09 -18.13 25.24
C LEU A 334 -34.87 -18.54 23.99
N ASP A 335 -35.04 -17.63 23.04
CA ASP A 335 -35.85 -17.87 21.87
C ASP A 335 -35.01 -18.22 20.64
N PHE A 336 -35.51 -19.12 19.82
CA PHE A 336 -35.02 -19.38 18.47
C PHE A 336 -36.16 -19.19 17.48
N GLN A 337 -36.05 -18.21 16.60
CA GLN A 337 -37.11 -17.83 15.66
C GLN A 337 -36.64 -18.05 14.22
N LEU A 338 -37.48 -18.70 13.42
CA LEU A 338 -37.30 -18.86 11.98
C LEU A 338 -38.58 -18.41 11.28
N TYR A 339 -38.43 -17.56 10.27
CA TYR A 339 -39.55 -17.02 9.50
C TYR A 339 -39.20 -17.02 8.02
N ALA A 340 -40.14 -17.46 7.18
CA ALA A 340 -40.06 -17.30 5.73
C ALA A 340 -41.45 -16.96 5.17
N THR A 341 -41.52 -15.94 4.31
CA THR A 341 -42.80 -15.48 3.73
C THR A 341 -43.39 -16.47 2.73
N LYS A 342 -42.54 -17.21 1.99
CA LYS A 342 -43.00 -18.14 0.95
C LYS A 342 -43.13 -19.58 1.44
N SER A 343 -42.05 -20.14 1.97
CA SER A 343 -42.02 -21.53 2.43
C SER A 343 -40.80 -21.79 3.29
N MET A 344 -40.93 -22.68 4.27
CA MET A 344 -39.81 -23.32 4.96
C MET A 344 -39.78 -24.80 4.60
N LYS A 345 -38.59 -25.34 4.29
CA LYS A 345 -38.39 -26.76 3.98
C LYS A 345 -37.32 -27.32 4.89
N ILE A 346 -37.65 -28.40 5.59
CA ILE A 346 -36.71 -29.21 6.36
C ILE A 346 -36.71 -30.60 5.71
N THR A 347 -35.53 -31.14 5.44
CA THR A 347 -35.38 -32.45 4.81
C THR A 347 -34.19 -33.18 5.40
N THR A 348 -34.40 -34.42 5.80
CA THR A 348 -33.39 -35.37 6.27
C THR A 348 -33.66 -36.70 5.57
N LEU A 349 -32.61 -37.44 5.26
CA LEU A 349 -32.73 -38.76 4.63
C LEU A 349 -33.12 -39.85 5.63
N TRP A 350 -32.81 -39.61 6.90
CA TRP A 350 -33.05 -40.54 8.00
C TRP A 350 -34.09 -39.91 8.93
N ASP A 351 -33.71 -39.70 10.18
CA ASP A 351 -34.66 -39.31 11.20
C ASP A 351 -34.74 -37.79 11.36
N PHE A 352 -35.95 -37.31 11.59
CA PHE A 352 -36.22 -35.96 12.11
C PHE A 352 -36.73 -36.10 13.54
N HIS A 353 -35.91 -35.70 14.51
CA HIS A 353 -36.28 -35.69 15.93
C HIS A 353 -36.69 -34.27 16.33
N CYS A 354 -37.91 -34.12 16.83
CA CYS A 354 -38.42 -32.88 17.39
C CYS A 354 -38.99 -33.18 18.77
N GLN A 355 -38.39 -32.59 19.80
CA GLN A 355 -38.80 -32.78 21.19
C GLN A 355 -39.05 -31.41 21.82
N ALA A 356 -40.25 -31.21 22.33
CA ALA A 356 -40.64 -30.07 23.12
C ALA A 356 -41.67 -30.50 24.15
N SER A 357 -41.85 -29.72 25.22
CA SER A 357 -42.96 -29.95 26.15
C SER A 357 -44.31 -29.81 25.44
N ASN A 358 -44.41 -28.90 24.48
CA ASN A 358 -45.59 -28.69 23.63
C ASN A 358 -45.16 -28.53 22.18
N HIS A 359 -45.87 -29.18 21.27
CA HIS A 359 -45.79 -28.91 19.83
C HIS A 359 -47.12 -28.31 19.36
N ILE A 360 -47.08 -27.11 18.78
CA ILE A 360 -48.26 -26.41 18.26
C ILE A 360 -48.04 -26.19 16.76
N PHE A 361 -48.87 -26.84 15.95
CA PHE A 361 -48.89 -26.65 14.50
C PHE A 361 -50.22 -26.02 14.11
N THR A 362 -50.17 -24.78 13.60
CA THR A 362 -51.35 -24.08 13.10
C THR A 362 -51.26 -23.98 11.60
N SER A 363 -52.13 -24.70 10.89
CA SER A 363 -52.19 -24.70 9.43
C SER A 363 -53.52 -24.13 8.97
N THR A 364 -53.51 -22.92 8.42
CA THR A 364 -54.71 -22.21 7.92
C THR A 364 -54.80 -22.17 6.39
N GLY A 365 -53.70 -22.51 5.70
CA GLY A 365 -53.61 -22.55 4.25
C GLY A 365 -54.13 -23.84 3.62
N LEU A 366 -54.14 -23.87 2.29
CA LEU A 366 -54.48 -25.06 1.51
C LEU A 366 -53.26 -25.98 1.35
N VAL A 367 -53.47 -27.29 1.52
CA VAL A 367 -52.50 -28.33 1.19
C VAL A 367 -52.30 -28.34 -0.34
N PRO A 368 -51.05 -28.20 -0.83
CA PRO A 368 -50.77 -28.26 -2.26
C PRO A 368 -51.17 -29.62 -2.87
N PRO A 369 -51.67 -29.68 -4.11
CA PRO A 369 -51.86 -30.94 -4.83
C PRO A 369 -50.52 -31.69 -4.93
N ASN A 370 -50.44 -32.89 -4.36
CA ASN A 370 -49.21 -33.68 -4.28
C ASN A 370 -48.81 -34.21 -5.67
N PRO A 371 -47.53 -34.13 -6.10
CA PRO A 371 -47.06 -34.81 -7.32
C PRO A 371 -46.86 -36.34 -7.16
N LEU A 372 -46.93 -36.89 -5.94
CA LEU A 372 -46.52 -38.28 -5.67
C LEU A 372 -47.64 -39.34 -5.58
N ASN A 373 -48.91 -38.98 -5.64
CA ASN A 373 -50.00 -39.94 -5.84
C ASN A 373 -51.22 -39.21 -6.40
N GLY A 374 -51.37 -39.26 -7.73
CA GLY A 374 -52.37 -38.51 -8.49
C GLY A 374 -53.80 -39.03 -8.32
N SER A 375 -54.44 -38.77 -7.17
CA SER A 375 -55.86 -39.13 -7.01
C SER A 375 -56.75 -38.15 -6.23
N THR A 376 -56.31 -36.91 -5.97
CA THR A 376 -57.26 -35.89 -5.46
C THR A 376 -57.17 -34.57 -6.24
N PRO A 377 -58.23 -34.18 -6.97
CA PRO A 377 -58.36 -32.86 -7.56
C PRO A 377 -59.08 -31.94 -6.56
N ALA A 378 -58.37 -31.37 -5.59
CA ALA A 378 -58.72 -30.11 -4.92
C ALA A 378 -57.74 -29.84 -3.77
N THR A 379 -57.24 -28.62 -3.72
CA THR A 379 -56.64 -28.00 -2.55
C THR A 379 -57.57 -28.15 -1.32
N SER A 380 -57.18 -28.95 -0.33
CA SER A 380 -57.90 -29.07 0.95
C SER A 380 -57.23 -28.17 2.01
N PRO A 381 -57.96 -27.41 2.84
CA PRO A 381 -57.35 -26.72 3.98
C PRO A 381 -56.63 -27.69 4.92
N GLY A 382 -55.48 -27.27 5.49
CA GLY A 382 -54.94 -27.89 6.69
C GLY A 382 -53.52 -28.44 6.61
N PHE A 383 -53.30 -29.54 7.34
CA PHE A 383 -52.01 -30.18 7.58
C PHE A 383 -52.00 -31.58 6.96
N SER A 384 -50.94 -31.93 6.24
CA SER A 384 -50.82 -33.23 5.57
C SER A 384 -49.59 -34.00 6.05
N ILE A 385 -49.77 -35.26 6.44
CA ILE A 385 -48.69 -36.23 6.61
C ILE A 385 -48.82 -37.27 5.50
N ASN A 386 -47.77 -37.46 4.72
CA ASN A 386 -47.72 -38.51 3.70
C ASN A 386 -46.64 -39.52 4.09
N SER A 387 -47.04 -40.61 4.75
CA SER A 387 -46.14 -41.69 5.19
C SER A 387 -46.83 -43.06 5.03
N PRO A 388 -46.11 -44.12 4.66
CA PRO A 388 -46.66 -45.49 4.60
C PRO A 388 -47.25 -45.96 5.94
N ALA A 389 -46.68 -45.48 7.05
CA ALA A 389 -47.18 -45.72 8.39
C ALA A 389 -47.01 -44.47 9.25
N VAL A 390 -48.01 -44.17 10.06
CA VAL A 390 -47.97 -43.08 11.05
C VAL A 390 -48.40 -43.66 12.39
N ASN A 391 -47.53 -43.55 13.40
CA ASN A 391 -47.84 -43.96 14.76
C ASN A 391 -48.00 -42.72 15.64
N ILE A 392 -49.22 -42.49 16.12
CA ILE A 392 -49.52 -41.43 17.09
C ILE A 392 -49.92 -42.12 18.38
N THR A 393 -49.09 -42.00 19.41
CA THR A 393 -49.39 -42.56 20.74
C THR A 393 -49.84 -41.42 21.66
N SER A 394 -51.12 -41.37 21.99
CA SER A 394 -51.70 -40.38 22.91
C SER A 394 -52.51 -41.08 24.00
N ALA A 395 -52.30 -40.74 25.28
CA ALA A 395 -53.13 -41.23 26.37
C ALA A 395 -54.57 -40.67 26.32
N THR A 396 -54.77 -39.51 25.67
CA THR A 396 -56.07 -38.89 25.40
C THR A 396 -55.91 -38.04 24.13
N GLY A 397 -56.78 -38.21 23.14
CA GLY A 397 -56.72 -37.46 21.88
C GLY A 397 -58.11 -37.22 21.32
N SER A 398 -58.34 -36.03 20.77
CA SER A 398 -59.53 -35.71 19.98
C SER A 398 -59.09 -35.48 18.54
N PHE A 399 -59.48 -36.39 17.65
CA PHE A 399 -59.23 -36.28 16.22
C PHE A 399 -60.55 -35.91 15.55
N SER A 400 -60.66 -34.69 15.03
CA SER A 400 -61.85 -34.19 14.35
C SER A 400 -61.51 -33.83 12.91
N GLY A 401 -61.96 -34.65 11.94
CA GLY A 401 -61.71 -34.47 10.50
C GLY A 401 -62.07 -35.70 9.66
N ILE A 402 -62.02 -35.58 8.33
CA ILE A 402 -62.22 -36.70 7.39
C ILE A 402 -60.90 -37.47 7.25
N LEU A 403 -60.82 -38.65 7.87
CA LEU A 403 -59.70 -39.59 7.71
C LEU A 403 -59.88 -40.38 6.40
N ASN A 404 -59.46 -39.81 5.27
CA ASN A 404 -59.54 -40.47 3.97
C ASN A 404 -58.32 -41.40 3.77
N ALA A 405 -58.41 -42.63 4.27
CA ALA A 405 -57.45 -43.69 3.96
C ALA A 405 -58.02 -44.56 2.82
N ALA A 406 -57.34 -44.59 1.67
CA ALA A 406 -57.72 -45.45 0.54
C ALA A 406 -57.63 -46.96 0.87
N ALA A 407 -56.94 -47.31 1.97
CA ALA A 407 -57.03 -48.61 2.63
C ALA A 407 -56.85 -48.41 4.14
N VAL A 408 -57.93 -48.55 4.91
CA VAL A 408 -57.85 -48.69 6.37
C VAL A 408 -57.62 -50.17 6.65
N ASN A 409 -56.45 -50.55 7.17
CA ASN A 409 -56.31 -51.88 7.76
C ASN A 409 -57.08 -51.89 9.08
N THR A 410 -58.26 -52.49 9.06
CA THR A 410 -59.20 -52.53 10.18
C THR A 410 -58.66 -53.26 11.41
N ALA A 411 -57.60 -54.07 11.29
CA ALA A 411 -56.95 -54.72 12.43
C ALA A 411 -56.25 -53.73 13.38
N GLY A 412 -55.78 -52.58 12.90
CA GLY A 412 -55.13 -51.55 13.72
C GLY A 412 -56.09 -50.59 14.42
N LEU A 413 -57.34 -50.51 13.94
CA LEU A 413 -58.36 -49.60 14.49
C LEU A 413 -59.05 -50.17 15.75
N LEU A 414 -58.88 -51.47 16.01
CA LEU A 414 -59.55 -52.23 17.08
C LEU A 414 -58.94 -52.08 18.48
N ALA A 415 -57.84 -51.35 18.64
CA ALA A 415 -57.17 -51.21 19.94
C ALA A 415 -57.42 -49.87 20.67
N THR A 416 -58.27 -48.98 20.13
CA THR A 416 -58.52 -47.66 20.74
C THR A 416 -59.87 -47.64 21.45
N THR A 417 -59.86 -47.38 22.76
CA THR A 417 -61.04 -47.21 23.64
C THR A 417 -61.82 -45.91 23.39
N GLY A 418 -61.80 -45.37 22.17
CA GLY A 418 -62.47 -44.11 21.79
C GLY A 418 -63.67 -44.36 20.88
N GLN A 419 -64.79 -43.67 21.16
CA GLN A 419 -65.99 -43.71 20.32
C GLN A 419 -65.72 -43.19 18.91
N ILE A 420 -66.01 -44.00 17.89
CA ILE A 420 -66.00 -43.60 16.49
C ILE A 420 -67.41 -43.12 16.13
N GLY A 421 -67.61 -41.80 16.02
CA GLY A 421 -68.92 -41.19 15.78
C GLY A 421 -69.51 -41.42 14.37
N ALA A 422 -68.69 -41.73 13.37
CA ALA A 422 -69.10 -42.26 12.06
C ALA A 422 -67.86 -42.71 11.26
N LEU A 423 -67.85 -43.95 10.78
CA LEU A 423 -66.87 -44.47 9.84
C LEU A 423 -67.58 -44.76 8.51
N THR A 424 -67.39 -43.91 7.51
CA THR A 424 -67.91 -44.14 6.15
C THR A 424 -66.80 -44.73 5.28
N VAL A 425 -66.84 -46.04 5.05
CA VAL A 425 -65.98 -46.73 4.06
C VAL A 425 -66.80 -47.00 2.81
N PRO A 426 -66.57 -46.32 1.68
CA PRO A 426 -67.27 -46.64 0.43
C PRO A 426 -66.81 -48.01 -0.09
N GLY A 427 -67.72 -48.98 -0.19
CA GLY A 427 -67.53 -50.20 -0.98
C GLY A 427 -66.95 -51.44 -0.27
N VAL A 428 -66.99 -51.55 1.07
CA VAL A 428 -66.56 -52.77 1.78
C VAL A 428 -67.66 -53.33 2.66
N THR A 429 -68.02 -54.59 2.44
CA THR A 429 -68.82 -55.42 3.36
C THR A 429 -67.99 -55.72 4.60
N ALA A 430 -68.38 -55.20 5.76
CA ALA A 430 -67.70 -55.47 7.02
C ALA A 430 -67.91 -56.94 7.44
N VAL A 431 -66.82 -57.71 7.49
CA VAL A 431 -66.79 -59.06 8.05
C VAL A 431 -65.91 -59.03 9.31
N ASN A 432 -66.51 -58.68 10.45
CA ASN A 432 -66.36 -59.37 11.74
C ASN A 432 -66.91 -58.55 12.92
N THR A 433 -67.30 -59.32 13.93
CA THR A 433 -68.04 -59.02 15.16
C THR A 433 -67.55 -57.79 15.93
N ILE A 434 -68.40 -56.76 16.00
CA ILE A 434 -68.25 -55.63 16.91
C ILE A 434 -68.65 -56.10 18.30
N THR A 435 -67.72 -56.15 19.25
CA THR A 435 -68.05 -56.35 20.68
C THR A 435 -68.10 -54.99 21.38
N ALA A 436 -69.31 -54.62 21.78
CA ALA A 436 -69.68 -53.56 22.73
C ALA A 436 -69.09 -52.14 22.52
N PHE A 437 -69.88 -51.26 21.88
CA PHE A 437 -69.80 -49.80 22.09
C PHE A 437 -71.21 -49.21 22.29
N GLY A 438 -71.38 -48.34 23.28
CA GLY A 438 -72.63 -47.61 23.53
C GLY A 438 -72.83 -46.51 22.48
N ILE A 439 -73.55 -46.82 21.42
CA ILE A 439 -73.91 -45.85 20.37
C ILE A 439 -74.96 -44.88 20.94
N THR A 440 -74.68 -43.57 20.99
CA THR A 440 -75.74 -42.57 21.22
C THR A 440 -76.52 -42.34 19.93
N THR A 441 -77.76 -42.78 19.94
CA THR A 441 -78.71 -42.81 18.82
C THR A 441 -79.18 -41.42 18.42
N ALA A 442 -78.40 -40.69 17.61
CA ALA A 442 -78.86 -39.44 16.99
C ALA A 442 -78.57 -39.32 15.48
N GLY A 443 -78.09 -40.38 14.81
CA GLY A 443 -77.69 -40.27 13.39
C GLY A 443 -77.73 -41.55 12.58
N LEU A 444 -78.58 -42.53 12.91
CA LEU A 444 -78.73 -43.75 12.10
C LEU A 444 -79.84 -43.57 11.07
N SER A 445 -79.50 -43.07 9.87
CA SER A 445 -80.38 -43.15 8.71
C SER A 445 -80.40 -44.60 8.19
N ALA A 446 -81.55 -45.24 8.43
CA ALA A 446 -82.06 -46.48 7.85
C ALA A 446 -81.12 -47.32 6.96
N TYR A 447 -80.66 -48.45 7.49
CA TYR A 447 -80.48 -49.66 6.69
C TYR A 447 -81.22 -50.80 7.42
N ALA A 448 -82.19 -51.40 6.74
CA ALA A 448 -83.11 -52.38 7.32
C ALA A 448 -82.35 -53.66 7.74
N TYR A 449 -82.42 -53.98 9.03
CA TYR A 449 -81.95 -55.25 9.58
C TYR A 449 -83.13 -56.23 9.66
N THR A 450 -83.06 -57.33 8.91
CA THR A 450 -84.02 -58.45 8.99
C THR A 450 -83.31 -59.70 9.52
N GLY A 451 -83.49 -60.00 10.80
CA GLY A 451 -83.02 -61.21 11.47
C GLY A 451 -83.73 -61.38 12.83
N PRO A 452 -83.97 -62.61 13.31
CA PRO A 452 -84.97 -62.89 14.35
C PRO A 452 -84.54 -62.43 15.74
N VAL A 453 -85.49 -61.81 16.46
CA VAL A 453 -85.35 -61.35 17.84
C VAL A 453 -85.65 -62.52 18.79
N GLY A 454 -84.64 -62.98 19.52
CA GLY A 454 -84.77 -63.95 20.62
C GLY A 454 -84.84 -63.24 21.97
N SER A 455 -85.92 -63.47 22.71
CA SER A 455 -86.26 -62.91 24.01
C SER A 455 -85.43 -63.47 25.17
N GLY A 456 -85.03 -62.61 26.12
CA GLY A 456 -84.53 -63.03 27.43
C GLY A 456 -84.05 -61.86 28.29
N ALA A 457 -84.98 -61.16 28.96
CA ALA A 457 -84.65 -60.24 30.05
C ALA A 457 -84.50 -61.00 31.38
N PRO A 458 -83.58 -60.58 32.25
CA PRO A 458 -83.95 -59.98 33.56
C PRO A 458 -83.06 -58.76 33.86
N GLY A 459 -83.45 -57.66 34.50
CA GLY A 459 -84.34 -57.43 35.63
C GLY A 459 -83.52 -56.74 36.73
N GLY A 460 -83.62 -55.41 36.88
CA GLY A 460 -82.88 -54.64 37.89
C GLY A 460 -83.23 -53.14 37.89
N THR A 461 -83.52 -52.60 39.06
CA THR A 461 -84.28 -51.38 39.40
C THR A 461 -83.62 -50.01 39.11
N ALA A 462 -84.47 -49.01 38.86
CA ALA A 462 -84.15 -47.58 38.79
C ALA A 462 -83.86 -46.95 40.18
N PRO A 463 -83.23 -45.76 40.20
CA PRO A 463 -83.78 -44.66 40.99
C PRO A 463 -83.96 -43.35 40.21
N THR A 464 -84.79 -42.52 40.79
CA THR A 464 -85.55 -41.36 40.29
C THR A 464 -84.82 -40.02 40.26
N ALA A 465 -85.36 -39.11 39.43
CA ALA A 465 -84.98 -37.71 39.22
C ALA A 465 -85.33 -36.76 40.40
N PRO A 466 -84.84 -35.49 40.36
CA PRO A 466 -85.76 -34.35 40.28
C PRO A 466 -85.31 -33.25 39.28
N THR A 467 -86.13 -32.86 38.28
CA THR A 467 -87.08 -31.72 38.14
C THR A 467 -86.51 -30.35 37.69
N ALA A 468 -87.22 -29.76 36.71
CA ALA A 468 -86.93 -28.66 35.77
C ALA A 468 -86.96 -27.23 36.37
N PHE A 469 -86.54 -26.13 35.71
CA PHE A 469 -86.97 -25.44 34.45
C PHE A 469 -86.05 -24.18 34.21
N PRO A 470 -86.26 -23.23 33.26
CA PRO A 470 -86.74 -23.18 31.86
C PRO A 470 -85.74 -22.41 30.91
N GLY A 471 -86.08 -22.14 29.63
CA GLY A 471 -85.10 -21.78 28.56
C GLY A 471 -84.91 -20.31 28.08
N ILE A 472 -83.89 -20.14 27.20
CA ILE A 472 -83.64 -19.22 26.02
C ILE A 472 -83.72 -17.68 26.28
N PRO A 473 -82.75 -16.79 25.86
CA PRO A 473 -82.30 -16.57 24.47
C PRO A 473 -80.82 -16.18 24.18
N ALA A 474 -80.49 -16.21 22.89
CA ALA A 474 -79.23 -15.82 22.24
C ALA A 474 -79.03 -14.29 22.10
N LEU A 475 -77.76 -13.85 22.04
CA LEU A 475 -77.34 -12.53 21.53
C LEU A 475 -75.92 -12.61 20.91
N LEU A 476 -75.85 -12.24 19.62
CA LEU A 476 -74.68 -11.83 18.81
C LEU A 476 -74.34 -10.34 19.10
N PRO A 477 -73.22 -9.70 18.62
CA PRO A 477 -72.60 -9.92 17.30
C PRO A 477 -71.06 -9.74 17.15
N ALA A 478 -70.66 -9.75 15.88
CA ALA A 478 -69.39 -9.96 15.17
C ALA A 478 -68.24 -8.95 15.34
N ALA A 479 -67.03 -9.41 15.00
CA ALA A 479 -65.91 -8.55 14.59
C ALA A 479 -65.60 -8.77 13.09
N THR A 480 -65.56 -7.66 12.37
CA THR A 480 -65.27 -7.52 10.94
C THR A 480 -63.78 -7.36 10.67
N SER A 481 -63.25 -7.95 9.59
CA SER A 481 -61.97 -7.54 9.00
C SER A 481 -62.10 -7.33 7.48
N VAL A 482 -61.72 -6.14 7.05
CA VAL A 482 -61.74 -5.62 5.67
C VAL A 482 -60.49 -6.11 4.89
N PRO A 483 -60.57 -6.41 3.58
CA PRO A 483 -59.40 -6.73 2.76
C PRO A 483 -58.88 -5.49 2.00
N ILE A 484 -57.56 -5.42 1.76
CA ILE A 484 -56.95 -4.46 0.84
C ILE A 484 -56.16 -5.17 -0.27
N LEU A 485 -56.36 -4.60 -1.47
CA LEU A 485 -55.96 -4.93 -2.83
C LEU A 485 -54.47 -5.21 -3.09
N GLY A 486 -54.22 -6.06 -4.09
CA GLY A 486 -52.89 -6.39 -4.61
C GLY A 486 -52.37 -5.46 -5.71
N TYR A 487 -51.13 -5.72 -6.14
CA TYR A 487 -50.54 -5.29 -7.41
C TYR A 487 -49.54 -6.34 -7.94
N ALA A 488 -49.32 -6.28 -9.26
CA ALA A 488 -48.92 -7.35 -10.16
C ALA A 488 -47.41 -7.65 -10.29
N LEU A 489 -47.11 -8.80 -10.90
CA LEU A 489 -45.80 -9.31 -11.36
C LEU A 489 -45.24 -8.53 -12.57
N PRO A 490 -43.93 -8.66 -12.83
CA PRO A 490 -43.50 -9.17 -14.14
C PRO A 490 -42.48 -10.33 -14.06
N ASN A 491 -42.13 -10.81 -15.26
CA ASN A 491 -41.82 -12.18 -15.66
C ASN A 491 -40.33 -12.40 -16.01
N ASP A 492 -39.95 -13.68 -16.15
CA ASP A 492 -38.90 -14.25 -17.04
C ASP A 492 -37.40 -14.14 -16.67
N GLY A 493 -36.67 -15.25 -16.85
CA GLY A 493 -35.22 -15.29 -16.95
C GLY A 493 -34.55 -16.62 -16.59
N SER A 494 -34.86 -17.73 -17.26
CA SER A 494 -34.09 -18.98 -17.16
C SER A 494 -32.70 -18.84 -17.78
N GLY A 495 -31.64 -19.18 -17.04
CA GLY A 495 -30.27 -19.25 -17.58
C GLY A 495 -29.24 -19.74 -16.57
N VAL A 496 -29.26 -21.03 -16.22
CA VAL A 496 -28.24 -21.63 -15.35
C VAL A 496 -27.03 -22.00 -16.22
N ALA A 497 -26.00 -21.15 -16.22
CA ALA A 497 -24.69 -21.47 -16.77
C ALA A 497 -23.95 -22.42 -15.80
N LYS A 498 -23.50 -23.56 -16.34
CA LYS A 498 -22.75 -24.60 -15.65
C LYS A 498 -21.31 -24.11 -15.44
N MET A 499 -20.87 -23.94 -14.20
CA MET A 499 -19.47 -23.59 -13.89
C MET A 499 -18.54 -24.80 -14.09
N PRO A 500 -17.36 -24.61 -14.72
CA PRO A 500 -16.35 -25.67 -14.90
C PRO A 500 -15.55 -25.93 -13.62
N GLU A 501 -15.13 -27.18 -13.44
CA GLU A 501 -14.35 -27.67 -12.30
C GLU A 501 -12.98 -26.96 -12.19
N PRO A 502 -12.48 -26.71 -10.95
CA PRO A 502 -11.18 -26.07 -10.75
C PRO A 502 -10.02 -27.01 -11.12
N PRO A 503 -8.98 -26.54 -11.86
CA PRO A 503 -7.81 -27.35 -12.14
C PRO A 503 -7.03 -27.64 -10.85
N GLY A 504 -6.70 -28.90 -10.65
CA GLY A 504 -5.83 -29.33 -9.56
C GLY A 504 -4.38 -28.87 -9.74
N LYS A 505 -3.75 -28.61 -8.58
CA LYS A 505 -2.30 -28.53 -8.34
C LYS A 505 -1.55 -27.37 -9.01
N ASN A 506 -1.13 -26.44 -8.14
CA ASN A 506 -0.12 -25.42 -8.37
C ASN A 506 1.11 -25.96 -9.10
N THR A 507 1.40 -25.41 -10.28
CA THR A 507 2.76 -25.30 -10.81
C THR A 507 3.15 -23.83 -10.78
N SER A 508 4.08 -23.49 -9.87
CA SER A 508 5.08 -22.42 -9.96
C SER A 508 4.92 -21.42 -11.13
N ILE A 509 4.42 -20.21 -10.83
CA ILE A 509 4.76 -19.01 -11.61
C ILE A 509 5.92 -18.34 -10.87
N VAL A 510 7.13 -18.77 -11.20
CA VAL A 510 8.30 -17.91 -11.21
C VAL A 510 8.78 -17.96 -12.65
N GLU A 511 8.46 -16.93 -13.42
CA GLU A 511 9.13 -16.71 -14.69
C GLU A 511 10.62 -16.47 -14.40
N ARG A 512 11.45 -17.34 -14.95
CA ARG A 512 12.89 -17.12 -15.09
C ARG A 512 13.09 -15.89 -15.99
N GLY A 513 13.67 -14.82 -15.45
CA GLY A 513 14.19 -13.74 -16.29
C GLY A 513 14.71 -12.56 -15.47
N TYR A 514 15.96 -12.17 -15.71
CA TYR A 514 16.68 -11.01 -15.18
C TYR A 514 17.38 -11.18 -13.81
N PHE A 515 18.40 -12.03 -13.83
CA PHE A 515 19.64 -11.77 -13.09
C PHE A 515 20.42 -10.64 -13.79
N ALA A 516 20.66 -9.53 -13.09
CA ALA A 516 21.81 -8.66 -13.35
C ALA A 516 22.86 -8.96 -12.27
N LEU A 517 23.84 -9.80 -12.60
CA LEU A 517 24.98 -10.09 -11.74
C LEU A 517 26.21 -9.34 -12.28
N GLY A 518 26.64 -8.32 -11.55
CA GLY A 518 27.93 -7.65 -11.73
C GLY A 518 28.98 -8.22 -10.78
N HIS A 519 29.72 -9.21 -11.29
CA HIS A 519 31.14 -9.52 -11.03
C HIS A 519 31.71 -9.61 -9.60
N ALA A 520 32.05 -10.84 -9.17
CA ALA A 520 33.30 -11.11 -8.45
C ALA A 520 33.81 -12.54 -8.76
N LEU A 521 35.02 -12.54 -9.32
CA LEU A 521 35.92 -13.61 -9.76
C LEU A 521 36.01 -14.86 -8.87
N GLY A 522 36.14 -16.05 -9.49
CA GLY A 522 36.79 -17.20 -8.85
C GLY A 522 36.45 -18.60 -9.40
N TYR A 523 37.25 -19.07 -10.38
CA TYR A 523 37.49 -20.46 -10.79
C TYR A 523 36.34 -21.35 -11.31
N LEU A 524 36.40 -21.63 -12.61
CA LEU A 524 35.74 -22.75 -13.29
C LEU A 524 36.64 -24.00 -13.23
N SER A 525 36.10 -25.15 -12.84
CA SER A 525 36.58 -26.47 -13.29
C SER A 525 35.54 -27.08 -14.23
N PRO A 526 35.92 -27.70 -15.36
CA PRO A 526 34.95 -28.23 -16.31
C PRO A 526 34.57 -29.67 -15.95
N THR A 527 33.30 -29.90 -15.66
CA THR A 527 32.69 -31.21 -15.86
C THR A 527 31.40 -31.03 -16.66
N ASP A 528 31.57 -31.29 -17.95
CA ASP A 528 30.65 -31.96 -18.86
C ASP A 528 29.54 -32.76 -18.13
N ASP A 529 28.27 -32.44 -18.40
CA ASP A 529 27.29 -33.48 -18.68
C ASP A 529 26.15 -32.95 -19.57
N ASN A 530 25.85 -33.76 -20.57
CA ASN A 530 24.89 -33.54 -21.63
C ASN A 530 23.49 -33.99 -21.20
N ALA A 531 22.49 -33.47 -21.92
CA ALA A 531 21.17 -34.07 -22.18
C ALA A 531 20.12 -34.02 -21.05
N LYS A 532 18.82 -33.95 -21.30
CA LYS A 532 17.97 -33.72 -22.49
C LYS A 532 16.57 -33.40 -21.93
N ASP A 533 15.81 -32.61 -22.67
CA ASP A 533 14.42 -32.23 -22.37
C ASP A 533 13.53 -33.39 -21.90
N ILE A 534 12.80 -33.19 -20.79
CA ILE A 534 11.34 -33.37 -20.63
C ILE A 534 10.82 -32.35 -19.62
#